data_AF-A0A553P800-F1
#
_entry.id   AF-A0A553P800-F1
#
_cell.length_a   1.000
_cell.length_b   1.000
_cell.length_c   1.000
_cell.angle_alpha   90.00
_cell.angle_beta   90.00
_cell.angle_gamma   90.00
#
_symmetry.space_group_name_H-M   'P 1'
#
loop_
_entity.id
_entity.type
_entity.pdbx_description
1 polymer ?
#
loop_
_entity_poly.entity_id
_entity_poly.type
_entity_poly.pdbx_seq_one_letter_code
_entity_poly.pdbx_strand_id
1 'polypeptide(L)'
;MSQNEPCPPVAPPSGGKKPFDKKKWRENKYSKKTKVDQWKGQREKSLKHRYFKMMRKHDGANANMAPLGSPKPASTLPAADTPSNPALDPTTAPNKKWHSIKQAKQEFEARQQKAEKRQKAEEKKKRQMERVEALKQYRQKKAEKFKILSQKTRKGQPVMAGRLELLLEKIQAQSNE
;
A
#
# COMPACT_ATOMS: atom_id res chain seq x y z
N MET A 1 -58.45 46.25 -22.61
CA MET A 1 -57.50 45.35 -23.29
C MET A 1 -56.33 45.13 -22.34
N SER A 2 -56.29 43.96 -21.70
CA SER A 2 -55.29 43.59 -20.69
C SER A 2 -54.00 43.22 -21.39
N GLN A 3 -52.90 43.94 -21.13
CA GLN A 3 -51.60 43.60 -21.66
C GLN A 3 -51.01 42.43 -20.86
N ASN A 4 -50.82 41.29 -21.51
CA ASN A 4 -50.06 40.16 -20.98
C ASN A 4 -48.57 40.41 -21.25
N GLU A 5 -47.85 40.87 -20.22
CA GLU A 5 -46.39 40.87 -20.20
C GLU A 5 -45.88 39.42 -20.05
N PRO A 6 -44.94 38.95 -20.87
CA PRO A 6 -44.35 37.62 -20.71
C PRO A 6 -43.44 37.56 -19.49
N CYS A 7 -43.62 36.51 -18.68
CA CYS A 7 -42.85 36.24 -17.47
C CYS A 7 -41.33 36.18 -17.76
N PRO A 8 -40.47 36.87 -16.99
CA PRO A 8 -39.03 36.88 -17.25
C PRO A 8 -38.39 35.51 -16.99
N PRO A 9 -37.30 35.16 -17.71
CA PRO A 9 -36.63 33.88 -17.55
C PRO A 9 -36.00 33.77 -16.15
N VAL A 10 -36.39 32.73 -15.42
CA VAL A 10 -35.86 32.41 -14.09
C VAL A 10 -34.37 32.08 -14.21
N ALA A 11 -33.51 32.94 -13.64
CA ALA A 11 -32.09 32.66 -13.53
C ALA A 11 -31.85 31.42 -12.64
N PRO A 12 -30.93 30.49 -13.01
CA PRO A 12 -30.67 29.30 -12.20
C PRO A 12 -30.04 29.69 -10.85
N PRO A 13 -30.41 29.02 -9.75
CA PRO A 13 -29.95 29.36 -8.40
C PRO A 13 -28.45 29.15 -8.26
N SER A 14 -27.71 30.25 -8.10
CA SER A 14 -26.27 30.28 -7.85
C SER A 14 -25.95 29.84 -6.42
N GLY A 15 -25.98 28.52 -6.18
CA GLY A 15 -25.62 27.97 -4.86
C GLY A 15 -25.57 26.44 -4.74
N GLY A 16 -25.85 25.70 -5.81
CA GLY A 16 -25.80 24.23 -5.80
C GLY A 16 -24.41 23.67 -6.08
N LYS A 17 -23.97 22.66 -5.31
CA LYS A 17 -22.77 21.86 -5.64
C LYS A 17 -22.86 21.40 -7.10
N LYS A 18 -21.77 21.56 -7.86
CA LYS A 18 -21.72 21.14 -9.27
C LYS A 18 -22.24 19.71 -9.41
N PRO A 19 -23.19 19.44 -10.32
CA PRO A 19 -23.71 18.09 -10.52
C PRO A 19 -22.57 17.11 -10.78
N PHE A 20 -22.58 15.98 -10.06
CA PHE A 20 -21.52 14.98 -10.18
C PHE A 20 -21.53 14.35 -11.58
N ASP A 21 -20.46 14.58 -12.32
CA ASP A 21 -20.29 13.99 -13.65
C ASP A 21 -19.93 12.50 -13.53
N LYS A 22 -20.98 11.67 -13.59
CA LYS A 22 -20.90 10.20 -13.56
C LYS A 22 -20.08 9.64 -14.73
N LYS A 23 -20.02 10.33 -15.87
CA LYS A 23 -19.26 9.88 -17.05
C LYS A 23 -17.77 10.05 -16.79
N LYS A 24 -17.35 11.26 -16.41
CA LYS A 24 -15.97 11.57 -16.04
C LYS A 24 -15.47 10.71 -14.88
N TRP A 25 -16.31 10.42 -13.89
CA TRP A 25 -15.96 9.52 -12.80
C TRP A 25 -15.70 8.09 -13.28
N ARG A 26 -16.58 7.53 -14.14
CA ARG A 26 -16.41 6.18 -14.68
C ARG A 26 -15.15 6.06 -15.51
N GLU A 27 -14.89 7.04 -16.37
CA GLU A 27 -13.67 7.11 -17.17
C GLU A 27 -12.43 7.16 -16.26
N ASN A 28 -12.41 8.00 -15.23
CA ASN A 28 -11.27 8.08 -14.32
C ASN A 28 -11.10 6.82 -13.44
N LYS A 29 -12.20 6.17 -13.05
CA LYS A 29 -12.20 4.99 -12.16
C LYS A 29 -11.77 3.71 -12.88
N TYR A 30 -12.18 3.54 -14.14
CA TYR A 30 -11.97 2.30 -14.89
C TYR A 30 -10.95 2.42 -16.02
N SER A 31 -10.52 3.63 -16.40
CA SER A 31 -9.45 3.78 -17.38
C SER A 31 -8.15 3.15 -16.86
N LYS A 32 -7.55 2.31 -17.71
CA LYS A 32 -6.26 1.69 -17.42
C LYS A 32 -5.15 2.75 -17.36
N LYS A 33 -5.24 3.79 -18.19
CA LYS A 33 -4.27 4.89 -18.25
C LYS A 33 -4.19 5.66 -16.94
N THR A 34 -5.34 6.05 -16.39
CA THR A 34 -5.41 6.83 -15.13
C THR A 34 -4.86 6.05 -13.94
N LYS A 35 -5.12 4.73 -13.87
CA LYS A 35 -4.52 3.86 -12.86
C LYS A 35 -3.01 3.74 -13.00
N VAL A 36 -2.50 3.61 -14.22
CA VAL A 36 -1.05 3.57 -14.49
C VAL A 36 -0.38 4.87 -14.09
N ASP A 37 -0.99 6.02 -14.40
CA ASP A 37 -0.44 7.33 -14.05
C ASP A 37 -0.46 7.58 -12.54
N GLN A 38 -1.52 7.18 -11.84
CA GLN A 38 -1.57 7.18 -10.36
C GLN A 38 -0.45 6.33 -9.75
N TRP A 39 -0.18 5.16 -10.32
CA TRP A 39 0.91 4.28 -9.87
C TRP A 39 2.28 4.90 -10.10
N LYS A 40 2.51 5.52 -11.25
CA LYS A 40 3.74 6.26 -11.55
C LYS A 40 3.94 7.42 -10.58
N GLY A 41 2.91 8.23 -10.34
CA GLY A 41 2.96 9.35 -9.39
C GLY A 41 3.22 8.91 -7.95
N GLN A 42 2.60 7.83 -7.49
CA GLN A 42 2.84 7.27 -6.15
C GLN A 42 4.29 6.78 -6.01
N ARG A 43 4.83 6.15 -7.05
CA ARG A 43 6.24 5.71 -7.09
C ARG A 43 7.18 6.91 -7.05
N GLU A 44 6.96 7.92 -7.88
CA GLU A 44 7.76 9.14 -7.90
C GLU A 44 7.75 9.86 -6.53
N LYS A 45 6.57 9.96 -5.90
CA LYS A 45 6.44 10.53 -4.54
C LYS A 45 7.25 9.73 -3.51
N SER A 46 7.23 8.40 -3.61
CA SER A 46 8.04 7.53 -2.75
C SER A 46 9.55 7.72 -2.98
N LEU A 47 9.99 7.83 -4.23
CA LEU A 47 11.38 8.14 -4.58
C LEU A 47 11.81 9.50 -4.02
N LYS A 48 11.00 10.55 -4.21
CA LYS A 48 11.26 11.88 -3.67
C LYS A 48 11.36 11.83 -2.14
N HIS A 49 10.43 11.16 -1.47
CA HIS A 49 10.47 11.03 -0.01
C HIS A 49 11.74 10.29 0.46
N ARG A 50 12.13 9.22 -0.25
CA ARG A 50 13.37 8.49 0.03
C ARG A 50 14.60 9.38 -0.17
N TYR A 51 14.65 10.13 -1.26
CA TYR A 51 15.73 11.06 -1.57
C TYR A 51 15.86 12.13 -0.48
N PHE A 52 14.79 12.85 -0.16
CA PHE A 52 14.81 13.87 0.90
C PHE A 52 15.12 13.27 2.28
N LYS A 53 14.69 12.03 2.55
CA LYS A 53 15.05 11.33 3.79
C LYS A 53 16.54 11.01 3.85
N MET A 54 17.18 10.66 2.74
CA MET A 54 18.63 10.45 2.69
C MET A 54 19.41 11.76 2.81
N MET A 55 18.96 12.83 2.14
CA MET A 55 19.56 14.16 2.29
C MET A 55 19.47 14.63 3.74
N ARG A 56 18.29 14.59 4.36
CA ARG A 56 18.11 14.90 5.80
C ARG A 56 18.92 14.02 6.74
N LYS A 57 19.30 12.81 6.31
CA LYS A 57 20.14 11.91 7.09
C LYS A 57 21.63 12.28 6.97
N HIS A 58 22.05 12.78 5.82
CA HIS A 58 23.42 13.24 5.57
C HIS A 58 23.66 14.64 6.16
N ASP A 59 22.68 15.53 6.05
CA ASP A 59 22.75 16.91 6.54
C ASP A 59 22.51 17.03 8.07
N GLY A 60 22.42 15.91 8.79
CA GLY A 60 22.26 15.88 10.26
C GLY A 60 20.94 16.47 10.81
N ALA A 61 20.04 16.96 9.95
CA ALA A 61 18.81 17.70 10.32
C ALA A 61 17.67 16.83 10.89
N ASN A 62 17.97 15.64 11.43
CA ASN A 62 17.01 14.86 12.22
C ASN A 62 17.23 15.14 13.70
N ALA A 63 16.27 15.85 14.32
CA ALA A 63 16.28 16.20 15.74
C ALA A 63 16.42 14.99 16.71
N ASN A 64 16.24 13.77 16.22
CA ASN A 64 16.30 12.53 17.00
C ASN A 64 17.55 11.66 16.74
N MET A 65 18.52 12.10 15.92
CA MET A 65 19.75 11.35 15.61
C MET A 65 20.99 12.25 15.64
N ALA A 66 21.04 13.23 16.56
CA ALA A 66 22.32 13.86 16.90
C ALA A 66 23.20 12.81 17.59
N PRO A 67 24.46 12.61 17.17
CA PRO A 67 25.39 11.79 17.94
C PRO A 67 25.58 12.45 19.31
N LEU A 68 25.48 11.64 20.36
CA LEU A 68 25.60 12.07 21.75
C LEU A 68 27.03 12.59 21.99
N GLY A 69 27.26 13.90 21.81
CA GLY A 69 28.56 14.53 22.09
C GLY A 69 28.95 15.76 21.26
N SER A 70 28.22 16.18 20.22
CA SER A 70 28.61 17.37 19.45
C SER A 70 28.05 18.67 20.07
N PRO A 71 28.89 19.69 20.35
CA PRO A 71 28.40 20.98 20.81
C PRO A 71 27.63 21.67 19.69
N LYS A 72 26.46 22.21 20.04
CA LYS A 72 25.53 22.92 19.16
C LYS A 72 26.22 24.16 18.55
N PRO A 73 26.25 24.38 17.22
CA PRO A 73 26.71 25.65 16.68
C PRO A 73 25.68 26.72 16.99
N ALA A 74 26.12 27.73 17.76
CA ALA A 74 25.36 28.92 18.08
C ALA A 74 25.01 29.68 16.80
N SER A 75 23.72 29.88 16.57
CA SER A 75 23.23 30.87 15.61
C SER A 75 23.57 32.27 16.11
N THR A 76 24.41 32.97 15.35
CA THR A 76 24.48 34.42 15.11
C THR A 76 24.04 35.35 16.26
N LEU A 77 25.02 36.04 16.86
CA LEU A 77 24.90 37.13 17.84
C LEU A 77 24.13 38.35 17.27
N PRO A 78 23.63 39.26 18.15
CA PRO A 78 24.47 40.43 18.45
C PRO A 78 24.68 40.72 19.95
N ALA A 79 25.77 41.46 20.18
CA ALA A 79 26.43 41.91 21.41
C ALA A 79 25.54 42.45 22.55
N ALA A 80 25.90 42.08 23.79
CA ALA A 80 25.84 42.95 24.98
C ALA A 80 26.76 42.38 26.09
N ASP A 81 27.48 43.27 26.77
CA ASP A 81 28.66 43.06 27.60
C ASP A 81 28.43 42.48 29.03
N THR A 82 29.55 42.18 29.71
CA THR A 82 29.78 42.01 31.19
C THR A 82 29.69 40.56 31.78
N PRO A 83 30.44 40.20 32.86
CA PRO A 83 31.51 39.20 32.81
C PRO A 83 31.40 38.05 33.84
N SER A 84 32.29 37.06 33.67
CA SER A 84 32.85 36.09 34.65
C SER A 84 31.95 35.44 35.72
N ASN A 85 31.85 34.11 35.67
CA ASN A 85 32.13 33.26 36.84
C ASN A 85 32.41 31.80 36.40
N PRO A 86 33.57 31.21 36.76
CA PRO A 86 33.85 29.79 36.58
C PRO A 86 33.52 29.05 37.88
N ALA A 87 32.51 28.19 37.87
CA ALA A 87 32.29 27.22 38.94
C ALA A 87 31.90 25.87 38.31
N LEU A 88 32.91 25.01 38.19
CA LEU A 88 32.72 23.57 38.09
C LEU A 88 32.14 23.08 39.42
N ASP A 89 30.95 22.51 39.39
CA ASP A 89 30.44 21.65 40.46
C ASP A 89 30.19 20.24 39.88
N PRO A 90 30.96 19.21 40.25
CA PRO A 90 30.80 17.86 39.74
C PRO A 90 29.99 17.01 40.73
N THR A 91 28.96 17.54 41.38
CA THR A 91 28.12 16.70 42.25
C THR A 91 26.64 17.08 42.11
N THR A 92 25.89 16.26 41.36
CA THR A 92 24.46 15.92 41.55
C THR A 92 23.90 15.46 40.21
N ALA A 93 24.09 14.18 39.89
CA ALA A 93 23.29 13.50 38.87
C ALA A 93 22.10 12.83 39.57
N PRO A 94 20.88 13.41 39.55
CA PRO A 94 19.72 12.74 40.13
C PRO A 94 19.29 11.58 39.23
N ASN A 95 19.51 10.36 39.73
CA ASN A 95 18.81 9.10 39.44
C ASN A 95 17.89 9.08 38.20
N LYS A 96 18.43 8.72 37.03
CA LYS A 96 17.64 8.30 35.84
C LYS A 96 17.11 6.87 35.96
N LYS A 97 16.51 6.49 37.09
CA LYS A 97 15.94 5.14 37.30
C LYS A 97 14.50 5.01 36.79
N TRP A 98 13.81 6.14 36.56
CA TRP A 98 12.44 6.20 36.03
C TRP A 98 12.27 5.74 34.57
N HIS A 99 13.37 5.44 33.86
CA HIS A 99 13.38 5.08 32.44
C HIS A 99 13.56 3.57 32.18
N SER A 100 14.17 2.81 33.10
CA SER A 100 14.46 1.38 32.88
C SER A 100 13.20 0.51 32.78
N ILE A 101 12.23 0.68 33.68
CA ILE A 101 10.97 -0.09 33.66
C ILE A 101 10.12 0.25 32.43
N LYS A 102 10.10 1.53 32.03
CA LYS A 102 9.38 1.96 30.82
C LYS A 102 10.03 1.40 29.55
N GLN A 103 11.37 1.39 29.50
CA GLN A 103 12.13 0.77 28.40
C GLN A 103 11.88 -0.74 28.34
N ALA A 104 11.93 -1.44 29.47
CA ALA A 104 11.67 -2.89 29.52
C ALA A 104 10.25 -3.25 29.02
N LYS A 105 9.23 -2.45 29.40
CA LYS A 105 7.85 -2.61 28.87
C LYS A 105 7.79 -2.42 27.35
N GLN A 106 8.42 -1.36 26.84
CA GLN A 106 8.47 -1.08 25.40
C GLN A 106 9.21 -2.17 24.61
N GLU A 107 10.32 -2.69 25.14
CA GLU A 107 11.07 -3.77 24.51
C GLU A 107 10.28 -5.07 24.47
N PHE A 108 9.55 -5.39 25.55
CA PHE A 108 8.66 -6.54 25.60
C PHE A 108 7.54 -6.42 24.54
N GLU A 109 6.86 -5.28 24.49
CA GLU A 109 5.83 -5.01 23.48
C GLU A 109 6.39 -5.08 22.05
N ALA A 110 7.57 -4.52 21.82
CA ALA A 110 8.25 -4.58 20.52
C ALA A 110 8.58 -6.02 20.12
N ARG A 111 9.01 -6.85 21.08
CA ARG A 111 9.31 -8.28 20.86
C ARG A 111 8.04 -9.06 20.51
N GLN A 112 6.93 -8.80 21.21
CA GLN A 112 5.63 -9.42 20.91
C GLN A 112 5.12 -9.03 19.51
N GLN A 113 5.12 -7.74 19.19
CA GLN A 113 4.71 -7.26 17.86
C GLN A 113 5.58 -7.82 16.74
N LYS A 114 6.89 -8.00 16.97
CA LYS A 114 7.81 -8.59 15.99
C LYS A 114 7.50 -10.07 15.77
N ALA A 115 7.19 -10.83 16.82
CA ALA A 115 6.78 -12.23 16.72
C ALA A 115 5.47 -12.36 15.94
N GLU A 116 4.46 -11.56 16.27
CA GLU A 116 3.17 -11.54 15.58
C GLU A 116 3.32 -11.16 14.09
N LYS A 117 4.14 -10.15 13.78
CA LYS A 117 4.43 -9.75 12.39
C LYS A 117 5.12 -10.86 11.61
N ARG A 118 6.01 -11.63 12.24
CA ARG A 118 6.68 -12.79 11.62
C ARG A 118 5.68 -13.88 11.30
N GLN A 119 4.85 -14.27 12.26
CA GLN A 119 3.79 -15.27 12.05
C GLN A 119 2.83 -14.86 10.93
N LYS A 120 2.31 -13.62 10.96
CA LYS A 120 1.44 -13.09 9.90
C LYS A 120 2.13 -13.05 8.53
N ALA A 121 3.43 -12.79 8.48
CA ALA A 121 4.18 -12.81 7.22
C ALA A 121 4.37 -14.23 6.69
N GLU A 122 4.61 -15.20 7.56
CA GLU A 122 4.73 -16.62 7.21
C GLU A 122 3.40 -17.19 6.71
N GLU A 123 2.30 -16.92 7.40
CA GLU A 123 0.94 -17.31 6.96
C GLU A 123 0.60 -16.73 5.59
N LYS A 124 0.91 -15.45 5.35
CA LYS A 124 0.71 -14.83 4.04
C LYS A 124 1.54 -15.50 2.95
N LYS A 125 2.78 -15.90 3.25
CA LYS A 125 3.62 -16.64 2.30
C LYS A 125 3.03 -18.02 2.00
N LYS A 126 2.60 -18.77 3.02
CA LYS A 126 1.95 -20.08 2.86
C LYS A 126 0.71 -19.98 1.98
N ARG A 127 -0.20 -19.05 2.30
CA ARG A 127 -1.41 -18.80 1.50
C ARG A 127 -1.12 -18.39 0.05
N GLN A 128 -0.04 -17.66 -0.19
CA GLN A 128 0.39 -17.33 -1.55
C GLN A 128 0.90 -18.56 -2.30
N MET A 129 1.70 -19.41 -1.66
CA MET A 129 2.21 -20.64 -2.25
C MET A 129 1.06 -21.59 -2.59
N GLU A 130 0.14 -21.82 -1.67
CA GLU A 130 -1.07 -22.64 -1.88
C GLU A 130 -1.90 -22.11 -3.05
N ARG A 131 -2.11 -20.80 -3.12
CA ARG A 131 -2.84 -20.17 -4.24
C ARG A 131 -2.14 -20.39 -5.58
N VAL A 132 -0.82 -20.20 -5.62
CA VAL A 132 -0.02 -20.38 -6.84
C VAL A 132 -0.05 -21.85 -7.27
N GLU A 133 0.05 -22.77 -6.33
CA GLU A 133 -0.02 -24.20 -6.59
C GLU A 133 -1.39 -24.62 -7.11
N ALA A 134 -2.48 -24.19 -6.47
CA ALA A 134 -3.84 -24.45 -6.94
C ALA A 134 -4.07 -23.92 -8.37
N LEU A 135 -3.55 -22.72 -8.68
CA LEU A 135 -3.61 -22.16 -10.04
C LEU A 135 -2.78 -22.97 -11.03
N LYS A 136 -1.61 -23.48 -10.62
CA LYS A 136 -0.75 -24.33 -11.46
C LYS A 136 -1.45 -25.64 -11.77
N GLN A 137 -2.01 -26.31 -10.77
CA GLN A 137 -2.77 -27.55 -10.94
C GLN A 137 -4.00 -27.34 -11.84
N TYR A 138 -4.75 -26.24 -11.65
CA TYR A 138 -5.87 -25.89 -12.51
C TYR A 138 -5.43 -25.72 -13.97
N ARG A 139 -4.33 -24.99 -14.21
CA ARG A 139 -3.78 -24.78 -15.57
C ARG A 139 -3.34 -26.09 -16.20
N GLN A 140 -2.68 -26.98 -15.46
CA GLN A 140 -2.26 -28.29 -15.93
C GLN A 140 -3.47 -29.15 -16.33
N LYS A 141 -4.44 -29.33 -15.42
CA LYS A 141 -5.68 -30.07 -15.69
C LYS A 141 -6.43 -29.50 -16.91
N LYS A 142 -6.50 -28.18 -17.02
CA LYS A 142 -7.13 -27.51 -18.16
C LYS A 142 -6.40 -27.79 -19.47
N ALA A 143 -5.07 -27.75 -19.47
CA ALA A 143 -4.26 -28.04 -20.65
C ALA A 143 -4.37 -29.51 -21.08
N GLU A 144 -4.37 -30.45 -20.14
CA GLU A 144 -4.58 -31.88 -20.39
C GLU A 144 -5.96 -32.15 -21.00
N LYS A 145 -7.02 -31.62 -20.39
CA LYS A 145 -8.39 -31.73 -20.93
C LYS A 145 -8.47 -31.10 -22.32
N PHE A 146 -7.84 -29.94 -22.54
CA PHE A 146 -7.80 -29.32 -23.86
C PHE A 146 -7.04 -30.16 -24.88
N LYS A 147 -5.93 -30.80 -24.51
CA LYS A 147 -5.16 -31.70 -25.38
C LYS A 147 -6.07 -32.81 -25.91
N ILE A 148 -6.80 -33.49 -25.03
CA ILE A 148 -7.76 -34.55 -25.38
C ILE A 148 -8.86 -33.99 -26.31
N LEU A 149 -9.48 -32.87 -25.94
CA LEU A 149 -10.56 -32.27 -26.71
C LEU A 149 -10.10 -31.79 -28.10
N SER A 150 -8.87 -31.31 -28.23
CA SER A 150 -8.34 -30.75 -29.48
C SER A 150 -7.93 -31.81 -30.50
N GLN A 151 -7.77 -33.08 -30.09
CA GLN A 151 -7.36 -34.16 -30.97
C GLN A 151 -8.39 -34.42 -32.09
N LYS A 152 -7.87 -34.59 -33.30
CA LYS A 152 -8.64 -34.89 -34.51
C LYS A 152 -8.00 -36.05 -35.27
N THR A 153 -8.83 -36.80 -35.99
CA THR A 153 -8.41 -37.87 -36.91
C THR A 153 -7.81 -37.26 -38.18
N ARG A 154 -7.21 -38.10 -39.05
CA ARG A 154 -6.67 -37.66 -40.34
C ARG A 154 -7.70 -36.95 -41.23
N LYS A 155 -8.99 -37.29 -41.07
CA LYS A 155 -10.12 -36.66 -41.79
C LYS A 155 -10.67 -35.42 -41.08
N GLY A 156 -10.02 -34.93 -40.03
CA GLY A 156 -10.40 -33.72 -39.29
C GLY A 156 -11.55 -33.90 -38.29
N GLN A 157 -12.13 -35.09 -38.20
CA GLN A 157 -13.16 -35.41 -37.20
C GLN A 157 -12.55 -35.48 -35.80
N PRO A 158 -13.28 -35.10 -34.74
CA PRO A 158 -12.76 -35.24 -33.38
C PRO A 158 -12.53 -36.71 -32.99
N VAL A 159 -11.45 -36.98 -32.26
CA VAL A 159 -11.22 -38.31 -31.70
C VAL A 159 -12.19 -38.54 -30.54
N MET A 160 -13.03 -39.57 -30.63
CA MET A 160 -14.12 -39.79 -29.66
C MET A 160 -13.69 -40.48 -28.36
N ALA A 161 -12.67 -41.35 -28.39
CA ALA A 161 -12.28 -42.16 -27.23
C ALA A 161 -12.08 -41.33 -25.94
N GLY A 162 -11.11 -40.40 -25.92
CA GLY A 162 -10.88 -39.57 -24.73
C GLY A 162 -11.98 -38.53 -24.45
N ARG A 163 -12.78 -38.15 -25.44
CA ARG A 163 -13.93 -37.25 -25.22
C ARG A 163 -15.04 -37.96 -24.45
N LEU A 164 -15.27 -39.24 -24.74
CA LEU A 164 -16.24 -40.08 -24.04
C LEU A 164 -15.83 -40.32 -22.60
N GLU A 165 -14.54 -40.55 -22.33
CA GLU A 165 -14.01 -40.66 -20.95
C GLU A 165 -14.28 -39.38 -20.13
N LEU A 166 -14.00 -38.20 -20.70
CA LEU A 166 -14.29 -36.91 -20.05
C LEU A 166 -15.79 -36.68 -19.84
N LEU A 167 -16.64 -37.22 -20.71
CA LEU A 167 -18.09 -37.16 -20.56
C LEU A 167 -18.57 -38.08 -19.44
N LEU A 168 -18.04 -39.30 -19.38
CA LEU A 168 -18.32 -40.25 -18.30
C LEU A 168 -17.93 -39.69 -16.94
N GLU A 169 -16.73 -39.10 -16.82
CA GLU A 169 -16.26 -38.42 -15.59
C GLU A 169 -17.28 -37.37 -15.12
N LYS A 170 -17.85 -36.59 -16.05
CA LYS A 170 -18.86 -35.57 -15.72
C LYS A 170 -20.19 -36.17 -15.27
N ILE A 171 -20.67 -37.21 -15.94
CA ILE A 171 -21.93 -37.87 -15.57
C ILE A 171 -21.80 -38.50 -14.18
N GLN A 172 -20.68 -39.18 -13.91
CA GLN A 172 -20.39 -39.77 -12.59
C GLN A 172 -20.25 -38.70 -11.51
N ALA A 173 -19.58 -37.58 -11.81
CA ALA A 173 -19.49 -36.47 -10.85
C ALA A 173 -20.87 -35.87 -10.52
N GLN A 174 -21.74 -35.74 -11.52
CA GLN A 174 -23.11 -35.25 -11.35
C GLN A 174 -24.03 -36.25 -10.65
N SER A 175 -23.81 -37.56 -10.79
CA SER A 175 -24.61 -38.58 -10.11
C SER A 175 -24.19 -38.80 -8.65
N ASN A 176 -22.95 -38.42 -8.31
CA ASN A 176 -22.39 -38.56 -6.96
C ASN A 176 -22.54 -37.28 -6.12
N GLU A 177 -23.07 -36.20 -6.72
CA GLU A 177 -23.50 -34.95 -6.07
C GLU A 177 -24.98 -35.02 -5.70
#